data_AF-R5DTZ5-F1
#
_entry.id   AF-R5DTZ5-F1
#
_cell.length_a   1.000
_cell.length_b   1.000
_cell.length_c   1.000
_cell.angle_alpha   90.00
_cell.angle_beta   90.00
_cell.angle_gamma   90.00
#
_symmetry.space_group_name_H-M   'P 1'
#
loop_
_entity.id
_entity.type
_entity.pdbx_description
1 polymer ?
#
loop_
_entity_poly.entity_id
_entity_poly.type
_entity_poly.pdbx_seq_one_letter_code
_entity_poly.pdbx_strand_id
1 'polypeptide(L)'
;MYYTTSGAYRKSKMIIDYANIALTVCVGVMFILILFFRSSSGIIFPLIFLAGCLVNALTSAKRFMEKNKVAGVILAITAVVLLVLSAMCFAAVLK
;
A
#
# COMPACT_ATOMS: atom_id res chain seq x y z
N MET A 1 17.31 -29.67 1.00
CA MET A 1 16.05 -30.19 0.42
C MET A 1 15.16 -29.01 0.00
N TYR A 2 15.23 -28.59 -1.27
CA TYR A 2 14.36 -27.56 -1.86
C TYR A 2 13.10 -28.25 -2.40
N TYR A 3 12.10 -28.48 -1.55
CA TYR A 3 10.87 -29.14 -1.98
C TYR A 3 9.67 -28.17 -1.92
N THR A 4 9.10 -27.98 -3.11
CA THR A 4 7.66 -27.79 -3.39
C THR A 4 6.94 -26.48 -3.01
N THR A 5 7.63 -25.36 -2.81
CA THR A 5 6.99 -24.03 -2.70
C THR A 5 7.33 -23.04 -3.81
N SER A 6 8.09 -23.45 -4.83
CA SER A 6 8.51 -22.55 -5.92
C SER A 6 7.33 -22.02 -6.78
N GLY A 7 6.31 -22.85 -7.02
CA GLY A 7 5.15 -22.47 -7.83
C GLY A 7 4.21 -21.46 -7.14
N ALA A 8 3.82 -21.75 -5.90
CA ALA A 8 2.89 -20.90 -5.14
C ALA A 8 3.53 -19.55 -4.77
N TYR A 9 4.78 -19.53 -4.29
CA TYR A 9 5.46 -18.28 -3.97
C TYR A 9 5.67 -17.40 -5.21
N ARG A 10 5.96 -17.98 -6.37
CA ARG A 10 6.08 -17.23 -7.63
C ARG A 10 4.74 -16.61 -8.04
N LYS A 11 3.62 -17.32 -7.85
CA LYS A 11 2.27 -16.80 -8.11
C LYS A 11 1.89 -15.69 -7.14
N SER A 12 2.12 -15.87 -5.84
CA SER A 12 1.85 -14.83 -4.83
C SER A 12 2.64 -13.54 -5.08
N LYS A 13 3.91 -13.65 -5.49
CA LYS A 13 4.73 -12.49 -5.84
C LYS A 13 4.15 -11.72 -7.04
N MET A 14 3.70 -12.42 -8.08
CA MET A 14 3.04 -11.77 -9.22
C MET A 14 1.72 -11.12 -8.82
N ILE A 15 0.92 -11.77 -7.97
CA ILE A 15 -0.34 -11.17 -7.47
C ILE A 15 -0.06 -9.88 -6.70
N ILE A 16 0.97 -9.85 -5.86
CA ILE A 16 1.41 -8.64 -5.15
C ILE A 16 1.79 -7.55 -6.15
N ASP A 17 2.51 -7.87 -7.22
CA ASP A 17 2.89 -6.88 -8.24
C ASP A 17 1.66 -6.31 -8.97
N TYR A 18 0.71 -7.16 -9.39
CA TYR A 18 -0.52 -6.69 -10.02
C TYR A 18 -1.39 -5.85 -9.07
N ALA A 19 -1.49 -6.26 -7.80
CA ALA A 19 -2.22 -5.51 -6.78
C ALA A 19 -1.58 -4.13 -6.56
N ASN A 20 -0.25 -4.05 -6.47
CA ASN A 20 0.47 -2.79 -6.31
C ASN A 20 0.30 -1.87 -7.53
N ILE A 21 0.33 -2.41 -8.75
CA ILE A 21 0.06 -1.63 -9.97
C ILE A 21 -1.36 -1.06 -9.92
N ALA A 22 -2.36 -1.90 -9.62
CA ALA A 22 -3.76 -1.47 -9.52
C ALA A 22 -3.95 -0.40 -8.42
N LEU A 23 -3.40 -0.61 -7.23
CA LEU A 23 -3.42 0.35 -6.13
C LEU A 23 -2.78 1.69 -6.52
N THR A 24 -1.66 1.66 -7.26
CA THR A 24 -0.98 2.87 -7.74
C THR A 24 -1.86 3.65 -8.72
N VAL A 25 -2.51 2.96 -9.66
CA VAL A 25 -3.47 3.57 -10.58
C VAL A 25 -4.65 4.18 -9.81
N CYS A 26 -5.20 3.46 -8.82
CA CYS A 26 -6.27 3.96 -7.96
C CYS A 26 -5.86 5.26 -7.24
N VAL A 27 -4.64 5.34 -6.72
CA VAL A 27 -4.11 6.58 -6.09
C VAL A 27 -4.06 7.73 -7.11
N GLY A 28 -3.60 7.47 -8.33
CA GLY A 28 -3.58 8.48 -9.39
C GLY A 28 -4.98 9.01 -9.73
N VAL A 29 -5.96 8.12 -9.83
CA VAL A 29 -7.37 8.50 -10.05
C VAL A 29 -7.91 9.30 -8.87
N MET A 30 -7.70 8.84 -7.64
CA MET A 30 -8.11 9.57 -6.42
C MET A 30 -7.49 10.97 -6.36
N PHE A 31 -6.22 11.11 -6.72
CA PHE A 31 -5.55 12.41 -6.76
C PHE A 31 -6.20 13.37 -7.77
N ILE A 32 -6.53 12.88 -8.97
CA ILE A 32 -7.25 13.68 -9.98
C ILE A 32 -8.64 14.07 -9.45
N LEU A 33 -9.36 13.15 -8.80
CA LEU A 33 -10.66 13.44 -8.20
C LEU A 33 -10.58 14.55 -7.14
N ILE A 34 -9.51 14.62 -6.34
CA ILE A 34 -9.29 15.73 -5.40
C ILE A 34 -9.19 17.08 -6.13
N LEU A 35 -8.53 17.14 -7.28
CA LEU A 35 -8.40 18.36 -8.07
C LEU A 35 -9.76 18.88 -8.57
N PHE A 36 -10.64 17.97 -9.00
CA PHE A 36 -11.99 18.30 -9.48
C PHE A 36 -12.98 18.58 -8.34
N PHE A 37 -12.95 17.79 -7.27
CA PHE A 37 -13.86 17.88 -6.12
C PHE A 37 -13.26 18.65 -4.95
N ARG A 38 -12.46 19.68 -5.24
CA ARG A 38 -11.66 20.49 -4.28
C ARG A 38 -12.38 20.80 -2.96
N SER A 39 -13.69 21.09 -3.01
CA SER A 39 -14.48 21.51 -1.84
C SER A 39 -15.07 20.37 -0.99
N SER A 40 -15.06 19.11 -1.45
CA SER A 40 -15.73 17.97 -0.77
C SER A 40 -14.83 16.73 -0.64
N SER A 41 -13.52 16.88 -0.87
CA SER A 41 -12.59 15.75 -0.94
C SER A 41 -11.96 15.33 0.39
N GLY A 42 -12.49 15.77 1.53
CA GLY A 42 -11.91 15.50 2.85
C GLY A 42 -11.60 14.02 3.09
N ILE A 43 -12.52 13.13 2.71
CA ILE A 43 -12.40 11.66 2.88
C ILE A 43 -11.41 11.01 1.89
N ILE A 44 -11.15 11.65 0.74
CA ILE A 44 -10.25 11.07 -0.29
C ILE A 44 -8.80 11.11 0.17
N PHE A 45 -8.44 12.10 0.99
CA PHE A 45 -7.09 12.27 1.51
C PHE A 45 -6.61 11.11 2.40
N PRO A 46 -7.35 10.68 3.45
CA PRO A 46 -6.97 9.48 4.20
C PRO A 46 -6.97 8.20 3.36
N LEU A 47 -7.84 8.08 2.35
CA LEU A 47 -7.85 6.91 1.46
C LEU A 47 -6.57 6.80 0.62
N ILE A 48 -5.96 7.91 0.21
CA ILE A 48 -4.67 7.91 -0.48
C ILE A 48 -3.56 7.38 0.43
N PHE A 49 -3.51 7.81 1.69
CA PHE A 49 -2.53 7.30 2.66
C PHE A 49 -2.75 5.82 2.97
N LEU A 50 -4.01 5.38 3.06
CA LEU A 50 -4.35 3.97 3.24
C LEU A 50 -3.89 3.12 2.04
N ALA A 51 -4.12 3.58 0.82
CA ALA A 51 -3.63 2.90 -0.39
C ALA A 51 -2.09 2.83 -0.40
N GLY A 52 -1.42 3.91 -0.02
CA GLY A 52 0.04 3.92 0.16
C GLY A 52 0.50 2.91 1.22
N CYS A 53 -0.20 2.80 2.35
CA CYS A 53 0.06 1.80 3.38
C CYS A 53 -0.05 0.38 2.80
N LEU A 54 -1.11 0.08 2.06
CA LEU A 54 -1.33 -1.24 1.44
C LEU A 54 -0.21 -1.60 0.46
N VAL A 55 0.21 -0.67 -0.41
CA VAL A 55 1.32 -0.90 -1.35
C VAL A 55 2.62 -1.23 -0.59
N ASN A 56 2.93 -0.50 0.48
CA ASN A 56 4.14 -0.75 1.26
C ASN A 56 4.06 -2.06 2.07
N ALA A 57 2.89 -2.40 2.61
CA ALA A 57 2.65 -3.66 3.33
C ALA A 57 2.75 -4.89 2.41
N LEU A 58 2.17 -4.82 1.20
CA LEU A 58 2.27 -5.89 0.22
C LEU A 58 3.71 -6.04 -0.29
N THR A 59 4.39 -4.93 -0.55
CA THR A 59 5.79 -4.94 -0.98
C THR A 59 6.71 -5.47 0.11
N SER A 60 6.48 -5.12 1.39
CA SER A 60 7.27 -5.67 2.51
C SER A 60 7.09 -7.19 2.62
N ALA A 61 5.86 -7.69 2.52
CA ALA A 61 5.56 -9.11 2.49
C ALA A 61 6.31 -9.81 1.34
N LYS A 62 6.33 -9.23 0.14
CA LYS A 62 7.10 -9.73 -1.00
C LYS A 62 8.62 -9.77 -0.71
N ARG A 63 9.18 -8.72 -0.09
CA ARG A 63 10.61 -8.66 0.27
C ARG A 63 11.00 -9.70 1.32
N PHE A 64 10.13 -9.97 2.29
CA PHE A 64 10.35 -11.07 3.24
C PHE A 64 10.35 -12.44 2.55
N MET A 65 9.48 -12.66 1.55
CA MET A 65 9.50 -13.86 0.71
C MET A 65 10.75 -13.99 -0.18
N GLU A 66 11.46 -12.89 -0.44
CA GLU A 66 12.74 -12.86 -1.16
C GLU A 66 13.95 -13.02 -0.23
N LYS A 67 13.73 -13.23 1.07
CA LYS A 67 14.76 -13.24 2.12
C LYS A 67 15.54 -11.93 2.24
N ASN A 68 15.06 -10.84 1.63
CA ASN A 68 15.64 -9.51 1.77
C ASN A 68 15.02 -8.80 2.99
N LYS A 69 15.57 -9.11 4.16
CA LYS A 69 15.03 -8.65 5.46
C LYS A 69 15.12 -7.14 5.65
N VAL A 70 16.22 -6.51 5.21
CA VAL A 70 16.44 -5.07 5.40
C VAL A 70 15.40 -4.27 4.63
N ALA A 71 15.22 -4.56 3.35
CA ALA A 71 14.20 -3.89 2.53
C ALA A 71 12.78 -4.15 3.05
N GLY A 72 12.50 -5.38 3.50
CA GLY A 72 11.21 -5.74 4.09
C GLY A 72 10.88 -4.93 5.35
N VAL A 73 11.85 -4.77 6.25
CA VAL A 73 11.67 -4.00 7.50
C VAL A 73 11.45 -2.51 7.20
N ILE A 74 12.23 -1.92 6.30
CA ILE A 74 12.06 -0.50 5.91
C ILE A 74 10.64 -0.27 5.39
N LEU A 75 10.17 -1.10 4.46
CA LEU A 75 8.84 -0.98 3.89
C LEU A 75 7.72 -1.22 4.92
N ALA A 76 7.94 -2.11 5.89
CA ALA A 76 7.00 -2.32 6.99
C ALA A 76 6.90 -1.08 7.90
N ILE A 77 8.03 -0.44 8.22
CA ILE A 77 8.04 0.82 8.98
C ILE A 77 7.31 1.91 8.19
N THR A 78 7.58 2.05 6.89
CA THR A 78 6.87 3.01 6.02
C THR A 78 5.37 2.75 6.02
N ALA A 79 4.92 1.49 5.96
CA ALA A 79 3.49 1.16 6.02
C ALA A 79 2.85 1.61 7.34
N VAL A 80 3.52 1.39 8.48
CA VAL A 80 3.03 1.85 9.79
C VAL A 80 2.92 3.37 9.85
N VAL A 81 3.92 4.10 9.36
CA VAL A 81 3.86 5.58 9.30
C VAL A 81 2.67 6.04 8.46
N LEU A 82 2.46 5.45 7.28
CA LEU A 82 1.33 5.79 6.41
C LEU A 82 -0.02 5.46 7.04
N LEU A 83 -0.11 4.37 7.81
CA LEU A 83 -1.32 4.01 8.55
C LEU A 83 -1.64 5.04 9.64
N VAL A 84 -0.63 5.51 10.38
CA VAL A 84 -0.79 6.57 11.39
C VAL A 84 -1.24 7.88 10.74
N LEU A 85 -0.61 8.27 9.62
CA LEU A 85 -1.03 9.46 8.85
C LEU A 85 -2.48 9.32 8.36
N SER A 86 -2.85 8.16 7.81
CA SER A 86 -4.22 7.86 7.38
C SER A 86 -5.22 7.99 8.54
N ALA A 87 -4.89 7.48 9.72
CA ALA A 87 -5.76 7.56 10.89
C ALA A 87 -5.93 9.01 11.38
N MET A 88 -4.85 9.80 11.40
CA MET A 88 -4.92 11.22 11.75
C MET A 88 -5.78 12.01 10.75
N CYS A 89 -5.63 11.75 9.45
CA CYS A 89 -6.46 12.36 8.42
C CYS A 89 -7.94 11.97 8.57
N PHE A 90 -8.25 10.70 8.85
CA PHE A 90 -9.63 10.28 9.15
C PHE A 90 -10.20 10.99 10.37
N ALA A 91 -9.43 11.09 11.45
CA ALA A 91 -9.85 11.77 12.68
C ALA A 91 -10.09 13.28 12.46
N ALA A 92 -9.34 13.91 11.55
CA ALA A 92 -9.53 15.31 11.20
C ALA A 92 -10.76 15.55 10.31
N VAL A 93 -11.12 14.59 9.46
CA VAL A 93 -12.28 14.68 8.56
C VAL A 93 -13.61 14.41 9.27
N LEU A 94 -13.58 13.60 10.34
CA LEU A 94 -14.75 13.25 11.14
C LEU A 94 -15.07 14.26 12.26
N LYS A 95 -14.22 15.28 12.44
CA LYS A 95 -14.46 16.41 13.35
C LYS A 95 -15.18 17.53 12.62
#